data_AF-A0A9X6AIF9-F1
#
_entry.id   AF-A0A9X6AIF9-F1
#
_cell.length_a   1.000
_cell.length_b   1.000
_cell.length_c   1.000
_cell.angle_alpha   90.00
_cell.angle_beta   90.00
_cell.angle_gamma   90.00
#
_symmetry.space_group_name_H-M   'P 1'
#
loop_
_entity.id
_entity.type
_entity.pdbx_description
1 polymer ?
#
loop_
_entity_poly.entity_id
_entity_poly.type
_entity_poly.pdbx_seq_one_letter_code
_entity_poly.pdbx_strand_id
1 'polypeptide(L)'
;MQRHRTDPARFRLLDTVREFGADWLRALGEEHAVRLRHRDHFRRLVRQGWTEWNTGRQVAWCERTLTEHANLRAAMDCALTDPDRRIALGMAADLGFLWRHCGSLRDAQHCLDLALATDPPPGPDRTRALWARGAVALLQGDLEVAADWAERCT
;
A
#
# COMPACT_ATOMS: atom_id res chain seq x y z
N MET A 1 30.47 12.68 -13.14
CA MET A 1 29.37 13.18 -14.00
C MET A 1 28.33 12.06 -14.12
N GLN A 2 27.35 11.99 -13.22
CA GLN A 2 26.25 11.03 -13.31
C GLN A 2 24.94 11.82 -13.26
N ARG A 3 24.19 11.76 -14.36
CA ARG A 3 22.92 12.45 -14.51
C ARG A 3 21.87 11.73 -13.68
N HIS A 4 21.41 12.38 -12.62
CA HIS A 4 20.14 12.09 -11.98
C HIS A 4 19.05 12.28 -13.06
N ARG A 5 18.46 11.20 -13.56
CA ARG A 5 17.31 11.29 -14.47
C ARG A 5 16.10 11.62 -13.60
N THR A 6 15.95 12.89 -13.25
CA THR A 6 14.69 13.45 -12.74
C THR A 6 13.58 13.02 -13.67
N ASP A 7 12.65 12.24 -13.13
CA ASP A 7 11.34 11.94 -13.71
C ASP A 7 10.72 13.26 -14.22
N PRO A 8 10.22 13.34 -15.47
CA PRO A 8 9.88 14.62 -16.06
C PRO A 8 8.67 15.21 -15.31
N ALA A 9 8.88 16.38 -14.70
CA ALA A 9 7.89 17.29 -14.15
C ALA A 9 6.82 16.64 -13.25
N ARG A 10 7.22 16.18 -12.05
CA ARG A 10 6.26 15.92 -10.97
C ARG A 10 5.75 17.25 -10.42
N PHE A 11 4.46 17.49 -10.61
CA PHE A 11 3.77 18.63 -10.03
C PHE A 11 3.09 18.21 -8.72
N ARG A 12 3.37 18.92 -7.63
CA ARG A 12 2.55 18.81 -6.42
C ARG A 12 1.38 19.77 -6.56
N LEU A 13 0.17 19.24 -6.49
CA LEU A 13 -1.02 20.07 -6.47
C LEU A 13 -1.05 20.86 -5.15
N LEU A 14 -1.21 22.19 -5.26
CA LEU A 14 -1.47 23.05 -4.11
C LEU A 14 -2.73 22.58 -3.38
N ASP A 15 -2.77 22.71 -2.06
CA ASP A 15 -3.89 22.20 -1.25
C ASP A 15 -5.22 22.83 -1.66
N THR A 16 -5.23 24.13 -1.98
CA THR A 16 -6.42 24.82 -2.49
C THR A 16 -6.95 24.25 -3.81
N VAL A 17 -6.05 23.86 -4.73
CA VAL A 17 -6.44 23.24 -6.01
C VAL A 17 -6.93 21.81 -5.79
N ARG A 18 -6.36 21.10 -4.81
CA ARG A 18 -6.81 19.77 -4.39
C ARG A 18 -8.23 19.82 -3.82
N GLU A 19 -8.49 20.78 -2.94
CA GLU A 19 -9.81 21.02 -2.33
C GLU A 19 -10.83 21.40 -3.39
N PHE A 20 -10.50 22.37 -4.26
CA PHE A 20 -11.38 22.77 -5.35
C PHE A 20 -11.68 21.61 -6.31
N GLY A 21 -10.68 20.81 -6.66
CA GLY A 21 -10.88 19.61 -7.47
C GLY A 21 -11.79 18.58 -6.79
N ALA A 22 -11.63 18.37 -5.48
CA ALA A 22 -12.49 17.48 -4.71
C ALA A 22 -13.94 17.99 -4.63
N ASP A 23 -14.13 19.30 -4.47
CA ASP A 23 -15.44 19.95 -4.48
C ASP A 23 -16.12 19.78 -5.85
N TRP A 24 -15.37 19.94 -6.94
CA TRP A 24 -15.86 19.70 -8.29
C TRP A 24 -16.25 18.24 -8.53
N LEU A 25 -15.41 17.30 -8.12
CA LEU A 25 -15.73 15.87 -8.23
C LEU A 25 -16.98 15.51 -7.43
N ARG A 26 -17.19 16.15 -6.27
CA ARG A 26 -18.43 16.01 -5.50
C ARG A 26 -19.63 16.61 -6.22
N ALA A 27 -19.51 17.82 -6.75
CA ALA A 27 -20.57 18.49 -7.51
C ALA A 27 -20.99 17.72 -8.77
N LEU A 28 -20.04 17.05 -9.42
CA LEU A 28 -20.29 16.21 -10.60
C LEU A 28 -20.71 14.76 -10.25
N GLY A 29 -20.68 14.37 -8.97
CA GLY A 29 -20.95 12.99 -8.55
C GLY A 29 -19.88 11.97 -8.97
N GLU A 30 -18.69 12.43 -9.38
CA GLU A 30 -17.61 11.60 -9.92
C GLU A 30 -16.57 11.16 -8.88
N GLU A 31 -16.63 11.71 -7.66
CA GLU A 31 -15.65 11.44 -6.61
C GLU A 31 -15.41 9.95 -6.39
N HIS A 32 -16.48 9.16 -6.25
CA HIS A 32 -16.35 7.71 -6.03
C HIS A 32 -15.66 7.01 -7.20
N ALA A 33 -16.07 7.32 -8.44
CA ALA A 33 -15.48 6.71 -9.64
C ALA A 33 -13.99 7.04 -9.78
N VAL A 34 -13.59 8.28 -9.45
CA VAL A 34 -12.18 8.69 -9.47
C VAL A 34 -11.38 7.99 -8.37
N ARG A 35 -11.92 7.88 -7.15
CA ARG A 35 -11.27 7.12 -6.05
C ARG A 35 -11.04 5.66 -6.43
N LEU A 36 -12.01 5.00 -7.08
CA LEU A 36 -11.86 3.63 -7.55
C LEU A 36 -10.77 3.50 -8.63
N ARG A 37 -10.76 4.40 -9.62
CA ARG A 37 -9.70 4.42 -10.65
C ARG A 37 -8.30 4.62 -10.04
N HIS A 38 -8.19 5.53 -9.06
CA HIS A 38 -6.96 5.79 -8.33
C HIS A 38 -6.50 4.55 -7.56
N ARG A 39 -7.40 3.93 -6.77
CA ARG A 39 -7.13 2.67 -6.07
C ARG A 39 -6.64 1.60 -7.05
N ASP A 40 -7.33 1.39 -8.16
CA ASP A 40 -6.98 0.35 -9.12
C ASP A 40 -5.64 0.61 -9.80
N HIS A 41 -5.30 1.89 -10.06
CA HIS A 41 -3.97 2.28 -10.54
C HIS A 41 -2.88 1.89 -9.53
N PHE A 42 -3.04 2.32 -8.26
CA PHE A 42 -2.03 2.06 -7.24
C PHE A 42 -1.96 0.58 -6.84
N ARG A 43 -3.08 -0.15 -6.87
CA ARG A 43 -3.08 -1.61 -6.69
C ARG A 43 -2.20 -2.29 -7.74
N ARG A 44 -2.33 -1.92 -9.02
CA ARG A 44 -1.45 -2.44 -10.09
C ARG A 44 0.00 -2.05 -9.86
N LEU A 45 0.26 -0.81 -9.44
CA LEU A 45 1.60 -0.32 -9.18
C LEU A 45 2.30 -1.11 -8.07
N VAL A 46 1.62 -1.31 -6.95
CA VAL A 46 2.14 -2.06 -5.80
C VAL A 46 2.37 -3.52 -6.18
N ARG A 47 1.44 -4.14 -6.92
CA ARG A 47 1.62 -5.51 -7.43
C ARG A 47 2.87 -5.65 -8.30
N GLN A 48 3.12 -4.66 -9.15
CA GLN A 48 4.32 -4.61 -9.97
C GLN A 48 5.58 -4.50 -9.09
N GLY A 49 5.55 -3.63 -8.07
CA GLY A 49 6.64 -3.49 -7.11
C GLY A 49 6.97 -4.77 -6.36
N TRP A 50 5.95 -5.47 -5.86
CA TRP A 50 6.10 -6.78 -5.25
C TRP A 50 6.76 -7.79 -6.19
N THR A 51 6.30 -7.86 -7.45
CA THR A 51 6.79 -8.84 -8.44
C THR A 51 8.22 -8.54 -8.90
N GLU A 52 8.55 -7.26 -9.08
CA GLU A 52 9.87 -6.82 -9.54
C GLU A 52 10.88 -6.65 -8.40
N TRP A 53 10.50 -6.85 -7.14
CA TRP A 53 11.36 -6.58 -5.99
C TRP A 53 12.67 -7.37 -6.02
N ASN A 54 12.60 -8.67 -6.36
CA ASN A 54 13.79 -9.54 -6.41
C ASN A 54 14.65 -9.34 -7.68
N THR A 55 14.38 -8.28 -8.45
CA THR A 55 15.23 -7.84 -9.55
C THR A 55 16.23 -6.79 -9.06
N GLY A 56 17.11 -6.30 -9.95
CA GLY A 56 18.01 -5.18 -9.64
C GLY A 56 17.34 -3.81 -9.43
N ARG A 57 16.00 -3.75 -9.25
CA ARG A 57 15.21 -2.52 -9.20
C ARG A 57 14.77 -2.09 -7.79
N GLN A 58 15.29 -2.74 -6.74
CA GLN A 58 14.91 -2.47 -5.33
C GLN A 58 15.00 -0.98 -4.97
N VAL A 59 16.14 -0.33 -5.28
CA VAL A 59 16.34 1.09 -4.98
C VAL A 59 15.29 1.98 -5.68
N ALA A 60 15.00 1.71 -6.96
CA ALA A 60 13.99 2.46 -7.69
C ALA A 60 12.57 2.25 -7.12
N TRP A 61 12.27 1.05 -6.62
CA TRP A 61 11.00 0.77 -5.95
C TRP A 61 10.92 1.44 -4.57
N CYS A 62 12.03 1.54 -3.83
CA CYS A 62 12.09 2.33 -2.60
C CYS A 62 11.82 3.80 -2.86
N GLU A 63 12.54 4.42 -3.80
CA GLU A 63 12.37 5.83 -4.18
C GLU A 63 10.93 6.12 -4.64
N ARG A 64 10.37 5.22 -5.46
CA ARG A 64 9.00 5.36 -5.94
C ARG A 64 7.98 5.21 -4.81
N THR A 65 8.14 4.23 -3.94
CA THR A 65 7.24 4.00 -2.79
C THR A 65 7.25 5.20 -1.84
N LEU A 66 8.42 5.77 -1.57
CA LEU A 66 8.55 6.97 -0.76
C LEU A 66 7.90 8.19 -1.45
N THR A 67 8.10 8.35 -2.76
CA THR A 67 7.51 9.49 -3.46
C THR A 67 5.99 9.39 -3.53
N GLU A 68 5.46 8.19 -3.77
CA GLU A 68 4.02 7.94 -3.92
C GLU A 68 3.33 7.65 -2.58
N HIS A 69 4.00 7.84 -1.44
CA HIS A 69 3.51 7.39 -0.14
C HIS A 69 2.09 7.89 0.17
N ALA A 70 1.81 9.18 -0.01
CA ALA A 70 0.49 9.75 0.23
C ALA A 70 -0.59 9.17 -0.69
N ASN A 71 -0.25 8.91 -1.96
CA ASN A 71 -1.17 8.31 -2.92
C ASN A 71 -1.41 6.83 -2.61
N LEU A 72 -0.37 6.10 -2.21
CA LEU A 72 -0.48 4.70 -1.76
C LEU A 72 -1.38 4.59 -0.53
N ARG A 73 -1.25 5.51 0.43
CA ARG A 73 -2.11 5.55 1.61
C ARG A 73 -3.57 5.86 1.24
N ALA A 74 -3.81 6.89 0.42
CA ALA A 74 -5.18 7.22 -0.04
C ALA A 74 -5.83 6.07 -0.84
N ALA A 75 -5.04 5.35 -1.63
CA ALA A 75 -5.51 4.17 -2.36
C ALA A 75 -5.84 3.00 -1.42
N MET A 76 -5.02 2.76 -0.40
CA MET A 76 -5.26 1.74 0.62
C MET A 76 -6.51 2.07 1.46
N ASP A 77 -6.70 3.32 1.86
CA ASP A 77 -7.90 3.79 2.57
C ASP A 77 -9.16 3.57 1.70
N CYS A 78 -9.07 3.84 0.39
CA CYS A 78 -10.14 3.51 -0.55
C CYS A 78 -10.40 2.01 -0.66
N ALA A 79 -9.35 1.18 -0.71
CA ALA A 79 -9.51 -0.27 -0.74
C ALA A 79 -10.17 -0.81 0.53
N LEU A 80 -9.83 -0.28 1.71
CA LEU A 80 -10.44 -0.67 3.00
C LEU A 80 -11.93 -0.33 3.09
N THR A 81 -12.40 0.68 2.33
CA THR A 81 -13.83 1.00 2.24
C THR A 81 -14.60 0.13 1.24
N ASP A 82 -13.92 -0.70 0.43
CA ASP A 82 -14.59 -1.53 -0.57
C ASP A 82 -15.34 -2.73 0.09
N PRO A 83 -16.56 -3.05 -0.37
CA PRO A 83 -17.28 -4.24 0.07
C PRO A 83 -16.53 -5.55 -0.22
N ASP A 84 -15.81 -5.65 -1.34
CA ASP A 84 -14.95 -6.79 -1.66
C ASP A 84 -13.63 -6.69 -0.91
N ARG A 85 -13.64 -7.24 0.31
CA ARG A 85 -12.48 -7.27 1.23
C ARG A 85 -11.23 -7.91 0.62
N ARG A 86 -11.37 -8.73 -0.43
CA ARG A 86 -10.21 -9.33 -1.13
C ARG A 86 -9.34 -8.27 -1.80
N ILE A 87 -9.93 -7.15 -2.25
CA ILE A 87 -9.19 -6.04 -2.84
C ILE A 87 -8.27 -5.42 -1.79
N ALA A 88 -8.81 -5.13 -0.61
CA ALA A 88 -8.03 -4.59 0.51
C ALA A 88 -6.95 -5.56 0.96
N LEU A 89 -7.28 -6.84 1.14
CA LEU A 89 -6.33 -7.86 1.60
C LEU A 89 -5.15 -8.02 0.64
N GLY A 90 -5.41 -8.21 -0.65
CA GLY A 90 -4.35 -8.38 -1.64
C GLY A 90 -3.47 -7.13 -1.76
N MET A 91 -4.07 -5.94 -1.71
CA MET A 91 -3.33 -4.68 -1.73
C MET A 91 -2.49 -4.47 -0.46
N ALA A 92 -3.04 -4.76 0.72
CA ALA A 92 -2.32 -4.65 1.98
C ALA A 92 -1.13 -5.63 2.06
N ALA A 93 -1.28 -6.86 1.54
CA ALA A 93 -0.20 -7.83 1.50
C ALA A 93 0.99 -7.33 0.66
N ASP A 94 0.73 -6.88 -0.57
CA ASP A 94 1.79 -6.39 -1.46
C ASP A 94 2.40 -5.06 -0.94
N LEU A 95 1.57 -4.17 -0.39
CA LEU A 95 1.99 -2.84 0.10
C LEU A 95 2.74 -2.93 1.43
N GLY A 96 2.30 -3.78 2.36
CA GLY A 96 2.98 -4.01 3.63
C GLY A 96 4.40 -4.51 3.44
N PHE A 97 4.64 -5.33 2.40
CA PHE A 97 5.99 -5.73 2.01
C PHE A 97 6.83 -4.57 1.45
N LEU A 98 6.29 -3.75 0.56
CA LEU A 98 7.04 -2.61 0.06
C LEU A 98 7.36 -1.64 1.21
N TRP A 99 6.37 -1.28 2.02
CA TRP A 99 6.56 -0.36 3.13
C TRP A 99 7.55 -0.87 4.19
N ARG A 100 7.55 -2.16 4.55
CA ARG A 100 8.56 -2.67 5.50
C ARG A 100 9.99 -2.54 4.97
N HIS A 101 10.20 -2.76 3.67
CA HIS A 101 11.51 -2.62 3.05
C HIS A 101 11.90 -1.17 2.75
N CYS A 102 10.91 -0.28 2.59
CA CYS A 102 11.10 1.14 2.30
C CYS A 102 11.05 2.04 3.57
N GLY A 103 11.00 1.45 4.77
CA GLY A 103 11.09 2.19 6.05
C GLY A 103 9.78 2.73 6.62
N SER A 104 8.62 2.30 6.12
CA SER A 104 7.28 2.73 6.58
C SER A 104 6.57 1.66 7.42
N LEU A 105 7.23 1.18 8.49
CA LEU A 105 6.75 0.04 9.30
C LEU A 105 5.38 0.27 9.96
N ARG A 106 5.12 1.48 10.46
CA ARG A 106 3.84 1.81 11.12
C ARG A 106 2.66 1.77 10.17
N ASP A 107 2.83 2.27 8.94
CA ASP A 107 1.80 2.21 7.91
C ASP A 107 1.55 0.76 7.46
N ALA A 108 2.62 -0.02 7.30
CA ALA A 108 2.52 -1.45 7.02
C ALA A 108 1.72 -2.19 8.10
N GLN A 109 2.06 -1.99 9.38
CA GLN A 109 1.35 -2.59 10.49
C GLN A 109 -0.13 -2.21 10.46
N HIS A 110 -0.44 -0.91 10.40
CA HIS A 110 -1.81 -0.41 10.47
C HIS A 110 -2.70 -0.97 9.35
N CYS A 111 -2.23 -0.96 8.10
CA CYS A 111 -3.03 -1.44 6.98
C CYS A 111 -3.18 -2.96 6.97
N LEU A 112 -2.15 -3.71 7.39
CA LEU A 112 -2.23 -5.16 7.54
C LEU A 112 -3.21 -5.55 8.66
N ASP A 113 -3.17 -4.86 9.81
CA ASP A 113 -4.09 -5.09 10.93
C ASP A 113 -5.55 -4.88 10.49
N LEU A 114 -5.85 -3.77 9.80
CA LEU A 114 -7.21 -3.51 9.30
C LEU A 114 -7.67 -4.53 8.26
N ALA A 115 -6.80 -4.97 7.36
CA ALA A 115 -7.15 -5.96 6.34
C ALA A 115 -7.33 -7.37 6.92
N LEU A 116 -6.57 -7.73 7.95
CA LEU A 116 -6.67 -9.03 8.62
C LEU A 116 -7.82 -9.09 9.64
N ALA A 117 -8.22 -7.95 10.22
CA ALA A 117 -9.34 -7.86 11.15
C ALA A 117 -10.69 -8.30 10.55
N THR A 118 -10.81 -8.36 9.22
CA THR A 118 -12.01 -8.87 8.55
C THR A 118 -12.10 -10.40 8.52
N ASP A 119 -11.16 -11.09 9.16
CA ASP A 119 -11.00 -12.56 9.18
C ASP A 119 -11.21 -13.20 7.78
N PRO A 120 -10.36 -12.83 6.81
CA PRO A 120 -10.51 -13.36 5.46
C PRO A 120 -10.34 -14.89 5.44
N PRO A 121 -11.01 -15.60 4.52
CA PRO A 121 -10.85 -17.05 4.42
C PRO A 121 -9.41 -17.43 4.06
N PRO A 122 -8.98 -18.66 4.41
CA PRO A 122 -7.67 -19.17 4.03
C PRO A 122 -7.40 -19.04 2.52
N GLY A 123 -6.20 -18.59 2.17
CA GLY A 123 -5.81 -18.35 0.78
C GLY A 123 -4.49 -17.61 0.67
N PRO A 124 -3.94 -17.50 -0.55
CA PRO A 124 -2.60 -16.95 -0.77
C PRO A 124 -2.47 -15.50 -0.32
N ASP A 125 -3.52 -14.69 -0.47
CA ASP A 125 -3.50 -13.28 -0.04
C ASP A 125 -3.50 -13.16 1.49
N ARG A 126 -4.25 -14.01 2.19
CA ARG A 126 -4.24 -14.08 3.65
C ARG A 126 -2.87 -14.52 4.16
N THR A 127 -2.31 -15.60 3.64
CA THR A 127 -0.98 -16.09 4.06
C THR A 127 0.09 -15.03 3.83
N ARG A 128 0.07 -14.32 2.69
CA ARG A 128 1.02 -13.23 2.42
C ARG A 128 0.84 -12.05 3.38
N ALA A 129 -0.40 -11.67 3.69
CA ALA A 129 -0.67 -10.60 4.65
C ALA A 129 -0.19 -10.98 6.08
N LEU A 130 -0.47 -12.20 6.53
CA LEU A 130 -0.01 -12.72 7.82
C LEU A 130 1.53 -12.74 7.90
N TRP A 131 2.18 -13.28 6.86
CA TRP A 131 3.64 -13.30 6.78
C TRP A 131 4.22 -11.88 6.79
N ALA A 132 3.67 -10.96 6.00
CA ALA A 132 4.09 -9.57 6.00
C ALA A 132 3.93 -8.93 7.38
N ARG A 133 2.84 -9.25 8.11
CA ARG A 133 2.56 -8.69 9.44
C ARG A 133 3.51 -9.21 10.51
N GLY A 134 3.80 -10.51 10.51
CA GLY A 134 4.83 -11.09 11.39
C GLY A 134 6.22 -10.51 11.08
N ALA A 135 6.54 -10.33 9.80
CA ALA A 135 7.80 -9.74 9.36
C ALA A 135 7.92 -8.24 9.68
N VAL A 136 6.81 -7.52 9.83
CA VAL A 136 6.78 -6.14 10.36
C VAL A 136 7.00 -6.13 11.87
N ALA A 137 6.33 -7.02 12.62
CA ALA A 137 6.53 -7.15 14.07
C ALA A 137 7.99 -7.44 14.44
N LEU A 138 8.62 -8.37 13.70
CA LEU A 138 10.03 -8.69 13.84
C LEU A 138 10.94 -7.45 13.66
N LEU A 139 10.68 -6.64 12.63
CA LEU A 139 11.45 -5.41 12.37
C LEU A 139 11.17 -4.30 13.38
N GLN A 140 10.02 -4.34 14.06
CA GLN A 140 9.71 -3.45 15.18
C GLN A 140 10.31 -3.92 16.51
N GLY A 141 10.90 -5.13 16.55
CA GLY A 141 11.50 -5.73 17.75
C GLY A 141 10.50 -6.48 18.63
N ASP A 142 9.27 -6.70 18.17
CA ASP A 142 8.22 -7.39 18.93
C ASP A 142 8.21 -8.89 18.57
N LEU A 143 9.08 -9.64 19.26
CA LEU A 143 9.33 -11.05 18.98
C LEU A 143 8.17 -11.95 19.40
N GLU A 144 7.44 -11.60 20.47
CA GLU A 144 6.27 -12.35 20.93
C GLU A 144 5.13 -12.24 19.91
N VAL A 145 4.84 -11.03 19.44
CA VAL A 145 3.83 -10.81 18.39
C VAL A 145 4.26 -11.45 17.07
N ALA A 146 5.56 -11.43 16.73
CA ALA A 146 6.04 -12.10 15.52
C ALA A 146 5.80 -13.63 15.55
N ALA A 147 5.99 -14.27 16.72
CA ALA A 147 5.75 -15.71 16.89
C ALA A 147 4.27 -16.07 16.75
N ASP A 148 3.36 -15.33 17.38
CA ASP A 148 1.91 -15.53 17.27
C ASP A 148 1.42 -15.41 15.80
N TRP A 149 1.94 -14.43 15.05
CA TRP A 149 1.61 -14.32 13.62
C TRP A 149 2.18 -15.46 12.77
N ALA A 150 3.34 -16.02 13.14
CA ALA A 150 3.93 -17.14 12.43
C ALA A 150 3.09 -18.41 12.59
N GLU A 151 2.56 -18.67 13.80
CA GLU A 151 1.67 -19.82 14.05
C GLU A 151 0.38 -19.77 13.23
N ARG A 152 -0.14 -18.56 12.99
CA ARG A 152 -1.35 -18.33 12.18
C ARG A 152 -1.16 -18.52 10.67
N CYS A 153 0.10 -18.65 10.21
CA CYS A 153 0.41 -18.90 8.81
C CYS A 153 0.22 -20.37 8.40
N THR A 154 0.17 -21.29 9.37
CA THR A 154 -0.01 -22.74 9.20
C THR A 154 -1.45 -23.12 8.94
#